data_AF-A0A258JQ72-F1
#
_entry.id   AF-A0A258JQ72-F1
#
_cell.length_a   1.000
_cell.length_b   1.000
_cell.length_c   1.000
_cell.angle_alpha   90.00
_cell.angle_beta   90.00
_cell.angle_gamma   90.00
#
_symmetry.space_group_name_H-M   'P 1'
#
loop_
_entity.id
_entity.type
_entity.pdbx_description
1 polymer ?
#
loop_
_entity_poly.entity_id
_entity_poly.type
_entity_poly.pdbx_seq_one_letter_code
_entity_poly.pdbx_strand_id
1 'polypeptide(L)'
;MKSLKKIVMAITLLLSFTVSNAQIKNAKTETVKIFGNCGMCETTIEKAGSLKKIANVDWNKDTKMATLTYDAKKTNQDEILKRIALAGYDSEKFLAPDAAYSKLPGCCQYDREAKVAVKTETKSEETKMEMNDHSTMTENQGTDQLKPVFDNYFSLKDALVKTDSKMASAKSKDLLTAITVVKMETLKMDVHMTWMKVYKDLTADAKNISETQDIKKQRELFKSLSKNTYELIKVSKFTEPVYYQYCPMQDANWLSKENTIKNPYYGSQMLSCGKTVETIK
;
A
#
# COMPACT_ATOMS: atom_id res chain seq x y z
N MET A 1 41.31 -16.13 -46.53
CA MET A 1 41.88 -15.51 -45.30
C MET A 1 41.34 -14.11 -44.93
N LYS A 2 40.92 -13.21 -45.85
CA LYS A 2 40.48 -11.85 -45.46
C LYS A 2 39.12 -11.75 -44.73
N SER A 3 38.22 -12.74 -44.84
CA SER A 3 36.87 -12.66 -44.21
C SER A 3 36.86 -12.99 -42.71
N LEU A 4 37.51 -14.09 -42.28
CA LEU A 4 37.46 -14.54 -40.87
C LEU A 4 38.00 -13.49 -39.88
N LYS A 5 39.00 -12.68 -40.25
CA LYS A 5 39.52 -11.61 -39.39
C LYS A 5 38.46 -10.55 -39.03
N LYS A 6 37.44 -10.31 -39.87
CA LYS A 6 36.36 -9.37 -39.55
C LYS A 6 35.35 -9.96 -38.55
N ILE A 7 35.15 -11.27 -38.54
CA ILE A 7 34.21 -11.93 -37.62
C ILE A 7 34.82 -12.01 -36.20
N VAL A 8 36.09 -12.38 -36.08
CA VAL A 8 36.78 -12.43 -34.77
C VAL A 8 36.82 -11.05 -34.10
N MET A 9 37.08 -9.99 -34.87
CA MET A 9 37.17 -8.61 -34.34
C MET A 9 35.80 -8.02 -33.92
N ALA A 10 34.68 -8.60 -34.36
CA ALA A 10 33.33 -8.18 -33.97
C ALA A 10 32.85 -8.82 -32.65
N ILE A 11 33.42 -9.96 -32.25
CA ILE A 11 33.01 -10.70 -31.06
C ILE A 11 33.74 -10.19 -29.80
N THR A 12 34.93 -9.62 -29.95
CA THR A 12 35.76 -9.09 -28.85
C THR A 12 35.27 -7.76 -28.24
N LEU A 13 34.13 -7.20 -28.68
CA LEU A 13 33.60 -5.93 -28.17
C LEU A 13 32.53 -6.07 -27.07
N LEU A 14 32.18 -7.31 -26.67
CA LEU A 14 31.03 -7.58 -25.79
C LEU A 14 31.37 -7.87 -24.31
N LEU A 15 32.63 -7.71 -23.89
CA LEU A 15 33.16 -8.27 -22.62
C LEU A 15 33.99 -7.29 -21.78
N SER A 16 33.63 -6.00 -21.75
CA SER A 16 34.37 -4.98 -20.98
C SER A 16 33.50 -3.96 -20.23
N PHE A 17 32.45 -4.42 -19.55
CA PHE A 17 31.85 -3.69 -18.41
C PHE A 17 31.81 -4.57 -17.17
N THR A 18 32.98 -4.79 -16.56
CA THR A 18 33.09 -5.40 -15.22
C THR A 18 32.71 -4.39 -14.13
N VAL A 19 31.45 -3.91 -14.16
CA VAL A 19 30.85 -3.23 -13.02
C VAL A 19 30.70 -4.24 -11.88
N SER A 20 31.30 -3.94 -10.73
CA SER A 20 31.37 -4.81 -9.54
C SER A 20 30.03 -4.91 -8.80
N ASN A 21 29.00 -5.37 -9.51
CA ASN A 21 27.65 -5.56 -9.00
C ASN A 21 27.60 -6.78 -8.08
N ALA A 22 27.20 -6.56 -6.82
CA ALA A 22 27.08 -7.62 -5.84
C ALA A 22 25.99 -8.63 -6.25
N GLN A 23 26.40 -9.86 -6.60
CA GLN A 23 25.53 -10.87 -7.20
C GLN A 23 24.21 -11.07 -6.43
N ILE A 24 23.11 -10.94 -7.18
CA ILE A 24 21.75 -11.19 -6.72
C ILE A 24 21.53 -12.71 -6.71
N LYS A 25 21.25 -13.30 -5.53
CA LYS A 25 21.40 -14.75 -5.31
C LYS A 25 20.38 -15.62 -6.06
N ASN A 26 19.11 -15.22 -6.08
CA ASN A 26 18.05 -15.91 -6.83
C ASN A 26 17.59 -15.01 -7.99
N ALA A 27 18.55 -14.60 -8.83
CA ALA A 27 18.32 -13.63 -9.90
C ALA A 27 17.27 -14.13 -10.91
N LYS A 28 16.19 -13.37 -11.06
CA LYS A 28 15.27 -13.41 -12.19
C LYS A 28 15.40 -12.07 -12.94
N THR A 29 15.40 -12.11 -14.27
CA THR A 29 15.46 -10.92 -15.12
C THR A 29 14.21 -10.83 -15.99
N GLU A 30 13.57 -9.67 -16.00
CA GLU A 30 12.38 -9.35 -16.81
C GLU A 30 12.52 -7.95 -17.41
N THR A 31 12.01 -7.74 -18.62
CA THR A 31 12.04 -6.44 -19.30
C THR A 31 10.62 -5.88 -19.41
N VAL A 32 10.43 -4.62 -19.03
CA VAL A 32 9.11 -3.97 -18.90
C VAL A 32 9.14 -2.54 -19.43
N LYS A 33 8.01 -2.05 -19.95
CA LYS A 33 7.89 -0.66 -20.40
C LYS A 33 7.61 0.28 -19.23
N ILE A 34 8.41 1.34 -19.12
CA ILE A 34 8.29 2.40 -18.10
C ILE A 34 8.42 3.74 -18.80
N PHE A 35 7.45 4.64 -18.58
CA PHE A 35 7.36 5.89 -19.33
C PHE A 35 8.33 6.96 -18.78
N GLY A 36 8.92 7.74 -19.68
CA GLY A 36 9.92 8.78 -19.42
C GLY A 36 10.54 9.28 -20.72
N ASN A 37 11.30 10.39 -20.70
CA ASN A 37 11.87 10.99 -21.93
C ASN A 37 13.33 11.50 -21.84
N CYS A 38 13.88 11.73 -20.65
CA CYS A 38 15.22 12.31 -20.45
C CYS A 38 16.05 11.51 -19.42
N GLY A 39 17.38 11.66 -19.43
CA GLY A 39 18.30 10.92 -18.52
C GLY A 39 18.15 11.26 -17.03
N MET A 40 17.39 12.31 -16.70
CA MET A 40 16.95 12.57 -15.33
C MET A 40 15.85 11.58 -14.89
N CYS A 41 15.03 11.11 -15.83
CA CYS A 41 14.04 10.06 -15.59
C CYS A 41 14.74 8.73 -15.32
N GLU A 42 15.69 8.35 -16.19
CA GLU A 42 16.60 7.21 -16.04
C GLU A 42 17.17 7.11 -14.62
N THR A 43 17.93 8.12 -14.19
CA THR A 43 18.51 8.21 -12.84
C THR A 43 17.47 8.05 -11.72
N THR A 44 16.24 8.54 -11.92
CA THR A 44 15.19 8.49 -10.89
C THR A 44 14.44 7.15 -10.86
N ILE A 45 14.12 6.59 -12.04
CA ILE A 45 13.51 5.28 -12.24
C ILE A 45 14.41 4.18 -11.66
N GLU A 46 15.69 4.20 -12.03
CA GLU A 46 16.68 3.21 -11.58
C GLU A 46 16.88 3.28 -10.06
N LYS A 47 17.01 4.48 -9.51
CA LYS A 47 17.16 4.73 -8.07
C LYS A 47 15.92 4.32 -7.26
N ALA A 48 14.71 4.47 -7.82
CA ALA A 48 13.47 4.08 -7.15
C ALA A 48 13.23 2.56 -7.21
N GLY A 49 13.53 1.93 -8.36
CA GLY A 49 13.35 0.50 -8.54
C GLY A 49 14.40 -0.36 -7.82
N SER A 50 15.66 0.06 -7.86
CA SER A 50 16.81 -0.70 -7.37
C SER A 50 16.90 -0.74 -5.84
N LEU A 51 17.34 -1.89 -5.32
CA LEU A 51 17.57 -2.14 -3.89
C LEU A 51 18.84 -2.98 -3.73
N LYS A 52 19.82 -2.48 -2.98
CA LYS A 52 21.17 -3.08 -2.83
C LYS A 52 21.10 -4.58 -2.44
N LYS A 53 21.61 -5.46 -3.31
CA LYS A 53 21.57 -6.95 -3.18
C LYS A 53 20.16 -7.58 -3.21
N ILE A 54 19.16 -6.87 -3.74
CA ILE A 54 17.75 -7.31 -3.83
C ILE A 54 17.19 -7.09 -5.24
N ALA A 55 17.39 -5.91 -5.83
CA ALA A 55 16.95 -5.57 -7.19
C ALA A 55 17.93 -4.59 -7.85
N ASN A 56 18.12 -4.73 -9.16
CA ASN A 56 18.73 -3.75 -10.04
C ASN A 56 17.72 -3.39 -11.12
N VAL A 57 17.63 -2.11 -11.45
CA VAL A 57 16.85 -1.57 -12.56
C VAL A 57 17.80 -0.77 -13.44
N ASP A 58 17.72 -1.03 -14.74
CA ASP A 58 18.52 -0.48 -15.82
C ASP A 58 17.50 -0.01 -16.88
N TRP A 59 17.34 1.31 -17.09
CA TRP A 59 16.27 1.87 -17.95
C TRP A 59 16.84 2.59 -19.17
N ASN A 60 16.53 2.06 -20.35
CA ASN A 60 17.01 2.64 -21.59
C ASN A 60 16.06 3.75 -22.08
N LYS A 61 16.55 5.00 -22.08
CA LYS A 61 15.83 6.20 -22.53
C LYS A 61 15.19 6.09 -23.91
N ASP A 62 15.91 5.52 -24.88
CA ASP A 62 15.50 5.59 -26.28
C ASP A 62 14.42 4.55 -26.64
N THR A 63 14.40 3.42 -25.93
CA THR A 63 13.35 2.39 -26.05
C THR A 63 12.22 2.52 -25.01
N LYS A 64 12.45 3.27 -23.92
CA LYS A 64 11.57 3.38 -22.74
C LYS A 64 11.31 2.04 -22.03
N MET A 65 12.28 1.12 -22.10
CA MET A 65 12.24 -0.20 -21.48
C MET A 65 13.20 -0.26 -20.28
N ALA A 66 12.73 -0.81 -19.16
CA ALA A 66 13.57 -1.19 -18.03
C ALA A 66 13.87 -2.69 -18.02
N THR A 67 15.14 -3.05 -17.83
CA THR A 67 15.57 -4.39 -17.44
C THR A 67 15.59 -4.47 -15.93
N LEU A 68 14.70 -5.27 -15.35
CA LEU A 68 14.63 -5.54 -13.91
C LEU A 68 15.35 -6.86 -13.61
N THR A 69 16.43 -6.84 -12.84
CA THR A 69 17.09 -8.07 -12.36
C THR A 69 17.01 -8.14 -10.84
N TYR A 70 16.37 -9.16 -10.29
CA TYR A 70 15.98 -9.15 -8.87
C TYR A 70 15.98 -10.54 -8.20
N ASP A 71 16.11 -10.54 -6.86
CA ASP A 71 16.08 -11.76 -6.04
C ASP A 71 14.63 -12.23 -5.89
N ALA A 72 14.25 -13.26 -6.64
CA ALA A 72 12.88 -13.76 -6.70
C ALA A 72 12.33 -14.34 -5.38
N LYS A 73 13.18 -14.47 -4.34
CA LYS A 73 12.75 -14.85 -2.97
C LYS A 73 12.61 -13.64 -2.03
N LYS A 74 12.82 -12.41 -2.51
CA LYS A 74 12.75 -11.17 -1.70
C LYS A 74 11.89 -10.06 -2.31
N THR A 75 11.70 -10.05 -3.61
CA THR A 75 10.87 -9.06 -4.32
C THR A 75 10.32 -9.67 -5.62
N ASN A 76 9.42 -8.96 -6.28
CA ASN A 76 8.90 -9.30 -7.61
C ASN A 76 8.85 -8.04 -8.51
N GLN A 77 8.60 -8.23 -9.80
CA GLN A 77 8.39 -7.15 -10.79
C GLN A 77 7.40 -6.09 -10.32
N ASP A 78 6.27 -6.48 -9.73
CA ASP A 78 5.19 -5.56 -9.40
C ASP A 78 5.54 -4.69 -8.18
N GLU A 79 6.28 -5.23 -7.20
CA GLU A 79 6.87 -4.43 -6.12
C GLU A 79 7.94 -3.44 -6.62
N ILE A 80 8.69 -3.77 -7.68
CA ILE A 80 9.65 -2.86 -8.30
C ILE A 80 8.91 -1.74 -9.04
N LEU A 81 7.90 -2.08 -9.85
CA LEU A 81 7.09 -1.11 -10.59
C LEU A 81 6.31 -0.16 -9.68
N LYS A 82 5.78 -0.63 -8.54
CA LYS A 82 5.13 0.23 -7.54
C LYS A 82 6.05 1.33 -7.00
N ARG A 83 7.33 1.00 -6.71
CA ARG A 83 8.30 2.01 -6.23
C ARG A 83 8.60 3.06 -7.31
N ILE A 84 8.65 2.65 -8.56
CA ILE A 84 8.87 3.54 -9.71
C ILE A 84 7.64 4.44 -9.95
N ALA A 85 6.42 3.91 -9.80
CA ALA A 85 5.18 4.68 -9.83
C ALA A 85 5.08 5.69 -8.68
N LEU A 86 5.52 5.34 -7.47
CA LEU A 86 5.60 6.28 -6.34
C LEU A 86 6.66 7.38 -6.56
N ALA A 87 7.68 7.14 -7.40
CA ALA A 87 8.62 8.16 -7.85
C ALA A 87 8.09 9.03 -9.01
N GLY A 88 6.84 8.81 -9.45
CA GLY A 88 6.14 9.60 -10.47
C GLY A 88 6.01 8.95 -11.85
N TYR A 89 6.62 7.78 -12.09
CA TYR A 89 6.76 7.20 -13.44
C TYR A 89 5.81 6.03 -13.69
N ASP A 90 5.02 6.14 -14.75
CA ASP A 90 4.05 5.13 -15.15
C ASP A 90 4.71 3.89 -15.75
N SER A 91 3.96 2.78 -15.71
CA SER A 91 4.25 1.55 -16.44
C SER A 91 2.94 0.98 -17.00
N GLU A 92 3.02 -0.01 -17.91
CA GLU A 92 1.83 -0.64 -18.48
C GLU A 92 0.91 -1.33 -17.45
N LYS A 93 1.42 -1.60 -16.24
CA LYS A 93 0.66 -2.16 -15.10
C LYS A 93 0.22 -1.13 -14.06
N PHE A 94 0.99 -0.07 -13.84
CA PHE A 94 0.82 0.84 -12.69
C PHE A 94 0.90 2.30 -13.12
N LEU A 95 -0.17 3.03 -12.81
CA LEU A 95 -0.27 4.47 -12.96
C LEU A 95 0.29 5.14 -11.69
N ALA A 96 1.22 6.08 -11.84
CA ALA A 96 1.77 6.91 -10.77
C ALA A 96 0.69 7.84 -10.17
N PRO A 97 0.79 8.23 -8.88
CA PRO A 97 -0.09 9.24 -8.31
C PRO A 97 0.08 10.58 -9.04
N ASP A 98 -1.02 11.24 -9.39
CA ASP A 98 -0.99 12.53 -10.11
C ASP A 98 -0.16 13.60 -9.39
N ALA A 99 -0.19 13.61 -8.05
CA ALA A 99 0.61 14.52 -7.22
C ALA A 99 2.11 14.17 -7.15
N ALA A 100 2.52 12.96 -7.56
CA ALA A 100 3.93 12.58 -7.73
C ALA A 100 4.39 12.92 -9.16
N TYR A 101 3.61 12.52 -10.16
CA TYR A 101 3.82 12.86 -11.57
C TYR A 101 3.89 14.39 -11.81
N SER A 102 3.00 15.16 -11.18
CA SER A 102 2.99 16.65 -11.29
C SER A 102 4.20 17.32 -10.64
N LYS A 103 4.96 16.61 -9.79
CA LYS A 103 6.22 17.08 -9.18
C LYS A 103 7.45 16.66 -9.99
N LEU A 104 7.30 15.88 -11.06
CA LEU A 104 8.40 15.57 -11.96
C LEU A 104 8.88 16.84 -12.69
N PRO A 105 10.19 16.98 -12.95
CA PRO A 105 10.69 17.99 -13.88
C PRO A 105 10.04 17.84 -15.25
N GLY A 106 9.79 18.95 -15.96
CA GLY A 106 9.00 18.96 -17.19
C GLY A 106 9.45 17.98 -18.29
N CYS A 107 10.74 17.63 -18.40
CA CYS A 107 11.20 16.62 -19.38
C CYS A 107 10.80 15.18 -19.03
N CYS A 108 10.41 14.91 -17.78
CA CYS A 108 9.87 13.63 -17.32
C CYS A 108 8.34 13.58 -17.29
N GLN A 109 7.67 14.68 -17.65
CA GLN A 109 6.23 14.68 -17.90
C GLN A 109 5.98 14.30 -19.37
N TYR A 110 5.12 13.31 -19.61
CA TYR A 110 4.77 12.73 -20.90
C TYR A 110 3.27 12.50 -20.95
N ASP A 111 2.66 12.51 -22.14
CA ASP A 111 1.22 12.27 -22.28
C ASP A 111 0.83 10.89 -21.72
N ARG A 112 -0.12 10.88 -20.79
CA ARG A 112 -0.52 9.68 -20.02
C ARG A 112 -1.78 9.08 -20.66
N GLU A 113 -1.65 7.91 -21.28
CA GLU A 113 -2.80 7.18 -21.83
C GLU A 113 -3.76 6.77 -20.71
N ALA A 114 -4.94 7.41 -20.68
CA ALA A 114 -5.83 7.41 -19.52
C ALA A 114 -6.57 6.08 -19.28
N LYS A 115 -5.95 5.13 -18.57
CA LYS A 115 -6.61 3.96 -18.01
C LYS A 115 -7.23 4.26 -16.63
N VAL A 116 -8.37 4.96 -16.68
CA VAL A 116 -9.29 5.28 -15.56
C VAL A 116 -8.67 6.14 -14.44
N ALA A 117 -8.80 7.46 -14.59
CA ALA A 117 -8.40 8.44 -13.57
C ALA A 117 -9.48 8.61 -12.48
N VAL A 118 -9.04 8.88 -11.24
CA VAL A 118 -9.89 9.40 -10.15
C VAL A 118 -9.61 10.89 -10.01
N LYS A 119 -10.61 11.74 -10.25
CA LYS A 119 -10.45 13.19 -10.25
C LYS A 119 -10.28 13.76 -8.84
N THR A 120 -9.49 14.83 -8.74
CA THR A 120 -9.46 15.75 -7.58
C THR A 120 -10.28 17.00 -7.91
N GLU A 121 -10.95 17.58 -6.91
CA GLU A 121 -11.46 18.95 -6.98
C GLU A 121 -10.96 19.77 -5.79
N THR A 122 -10.83 21.09 -6.01
CA THR A 122 -10.09 22.01 -5.14
C THR A 122 -10.81 23.35 -5.06
N LYS A 123 -11.01 23.90 -3.86
CA LYS A 123 -10.94 25.37 -3.68
C LYS A 123 -10.41 25.75 -2.29
N SER A 124 -9.68 26.87 -2.28
CA SER A 124 -9.04 27.56 -1.17
C SER A 124 -9.90 28.69 -0.59
N GLU A 125 -9.55 29.17 0.61
CA GLU A 125 -9.27 30.61 0.83
C GLU A 125 -8.37 30.81 2.07
N GLU A 126 -7.75 31.99 2.18
CA GLU A 126 -6.59 32.27 3.07
C GLU A 126 -6.91 33.31 4.15
N THR A 127 -6.07 33.43 5.19
CA THR A 127 -5.31 34.68 5.50
C THR A 127 -4.55 34.59 6.85
N LYS A 128 -3.21 34.75 6.78
CA LYS A 128 -2.23 35.47 7.66
C LYS A 128 -2.55 35.74 9.14
N MET A 129 -1.63 35.81 10.11
CA MET A 129 -0.18 35.53 10.32
C MET A 129 0.06 35.63 11.88
N GLU A 130 1.24 35.62 12.54
CA GLU A 130 2.66 35.68 12.14
C GLU A 130 3.61 34.98 13.16
N MET A 131 4.52 34.16 12.65
CA MET A 131 5.96 34.01 12.97
C MET A 131 6.54 34.44 14.35
N ASN A 132 7.10 33.49 15.12
CA ASN A 132 8.46 33.66 15.68
C ASN A 132 9.20 32.37 16.12
N ASP A 133 10.49 32.34 15.80
CA ASP A 133 11.65 31.65 16.43
C ASP A 133 11.70 30.11 16.67
N HIS A 134 12.76 29.67 17.37
CA HIS A 134 13.58 28.49 17.04
C HIS A 134 13.42 27.27 17.99
N SER A 135 13.70 26.08 17.42
CA SER A 135 14.03 24.81 18.10
C SER A 135 13.01 24.13 19.04
N THR A 136 12.42 23.02 18.56
CA THR A 136 12.68 21.68 19.14
C THR A 136 12.21 20.56 18.20
N MET A 137 12.89 19.41 18.24
CA MET A 137 12.48 18.20 17.50
C MET A 137 11.46 17.39 18.32
N THR A 138 10.16 17.63 18.12
CA THR A 138 9.09 16.79 18.67
C THR A 138 8.60 15.77 17.63
N GLU A 139 8.61 14.49 18.01
CA GLU A 139 8.25 13.37 17.13
C GLU A 139 6.74 13.34 16.87
N ASN A 140 6.30 13.97 15.76
CA ASN A 140 4.88 14.20 15.55
C ASN A 140 4.08 12.93 15.17
N GLN A 141 2.83 12.87 15.66
CA GLN A 141 2.02 11.66 15.79
C GLN A 141 1.26 11.30 14.50
N GLY A 142 1.93 10.61 13.56
CA GLY A 142 1.29 10.02 12.36
C GLY A 142 0.31 8.85 12.63
N THR A 143 -0.15 8.70 13.87
CA THR A 143 -0.98 7.60 14.41
C THR A 143 -2.42 8.04 14.67
N ASP A 144 -2.63 9.29 15.09
CA ASP A 144 -3.90 9.81 15.60
C ASP A 144 -5.04 9.78 14.56
N GLN A 145 -4.71 10.06 13.30
CA GLN A 145 -5.68 10.01 12.18
C GLN A 145 -6.27 8.60 11.91
N LEU A 146 -5.63 7.53 12.38
CA LEU A 146 -6.18 6.18 12.27
C LEU A 146 -7.06 5.79 13.47
N LYS A 147 -7.02 6.55 14.58
CA LYS A 147 -7.86 6.30 15.75
C LYS A 147 -9.37 6.28 15.42
N PRO A 148 -9.93 7.21 14.60
CA PRO A 148 -11.33 7.12 14.16
C PRO A 148 -11.65 5.89 13.32
N VAL A 149 -10.69 5.37 12.55
CA VAL A 149 -10.87 4.13 11.77
C VAL A 149 -10.98 2.93 12.72
N PHE A 150 -10.07 2.81 13.69
CA PHE A 150 -10.09 1.71 14.65
C PHE A 150 -11.32 1.77 15.58
N ASP A 151 -11.66 2.94 16.14
CA ASP A 151 -12.82 3.06 17.03
C ASP A 151 -14.16 2.78 16.32
N ASN A 152 -14.30 3.13 15.03
CA ASN A 152 -15.47 2.73 14.24
C ASN A 152 -15.45 1.25 13.83
N TYR A 153 -14.28 0.65 13.57
CA TYR A 153 -14.16 -0.80 13.40
C TYR A 153 -14.64 -1.55 14.66
N PHE A 154 -14.19 -1.13 15.85
CA PHE A 154 -14.62 -1.75 17.11
C PHE A 154 -16.14 -1.56 17.34
N SER A 155 -16.67 -0.37 17.01
CA SER A 155 -18.11 -0.10 17.08
C SER A 155 -18.94 -1.00 16.16
N LEU A 156 -18.47 -1.25 14.92
CA LEU A 156 -19.08 -2.20 13.99
C LEU A 156 -18.99 -3.65 14.51
N LYS A 157 -17.80 -4.06 14.97
CA LYS A 157 -17.54 -5.38 15.56
C LYS A 157 -18.52 -5.67 16.71
N ASP A 158 -18.72 -4.73 17.63
CA ASP A 158 -19.66 -4.89 18.75
C ASP A 158 -21.14 -4.81 18.30
N ALA A 159 -21.42 -4.07 17.21
CA ALA A 159 -22.63 -4.20 16.38
C ALA A 159 -22.98 -5.67 16.04
N LEU A 160 -22.03 -6.35 15.40
CA LEU A 160 -22.18 -7.73 14.93
C LEU A 160 -22.26 -8.75 16.08
N VAL A 161 -21.56 -8.52 17.19
CA VAL A 161 -21.69 -9.27 18.45
C VAL A 161 -23.13 -9.20 18.98
N LYS A 162 -23.71 -8.00 19.03
CA LYS A 162 -25.12 -7.79 19.44
C LYS A 162 -26.13 -8.34 18.43
N THR A 163 -25.69 -8.73 17.23
CA THR A 163 -26.56 -9.19 16.13
C THR A 163 -27.52 -8.08 15.64
N ASP A 164 -27.20 -6.81 15.93
CA ASP A 164 -27.96 -5.65 15.46
C ASP A 164 -27.45 -5.23 14.08
N SER A 165 -28.13 -5.71 13.04
CA SER A 165 -27.72 -5.43 11.66
C SER A 165 -27.92 -3.98 11.25
N LYS A 166 -28.86 -3.23 11.86
CA LYS A 166 -29.08 -1.81 11.55
C LYS A 166 -27.96 -0.95 12.14
N MET A 167 -27.57 -1.21 13.38
CA MET A 167 -26.42 -0.56 14.01
C MET A 167 -25.11 -0.97 13.34
N ALA A 168 -24.99 -2.21 12.86
CA ALA A 168 -23.85 -2.63 12.02
C ALA A 168 -23.80 -1.85 10.69
N SER A 169 -24.91 -1.70 9.96
CA SER A 169 -24.96 -0.87 8.74
C SER A 169 -24.51 0.57 9.02
N ALA A 170 -25.03 1.17 10.10
CA ALA A 170 -24.68 2.53 10.52
C ALA A 170 -23.20 2.67 10.88
N LYS A 171 -22.66 1.78 11.73
CA LYS A 171 -21.24 1.83 12.13
C LYS A 171 -20.27 1.45 11.02
N SER A 172 -20.72 0.72 10.01
CA SER A 172 -19.94 0.55 8.79
C SER A 172 -19.94 1.79 7.89
N LYS A 173 -21.02 2.59 7.89
CA LYS A 173 -21.05 3.90 7.22
C LYS A 173 -20.15 4.93 7.93
N ASP A 174 -20.16 4.95 9.26
CA ASP A 174 -19.26 5.77 10.06
C ASP A 174 -17.79 5.37 9.81
N LEU A 175 -17.50 4.07 9.75
CA LEU A 175 -16.19 3.52 9.38
C LEU A 175 -15.76 3.90 7.96
N LEU A 176 -16.64 3.76 6.96
CA LEU A 176 -16.37 4.17 5.58
C LEU A 176 -16.00 5.66 5.53
N THR A 177 -16.77 6.50 6.21
CA THR A 177 -16.51 7.94 6.32
C THR A 177 -15.13 8.19 6.93
N ALA A 178 -14.82 7.54 8.05
CA ALA A 178 -13.52 7.63 8.72
C ALA A 178 -12.35 7.19 7.83
N ILE A 179 -12.53 6.13 7.02
CA ILE A 179 -11.52 5.68 6.04
C ILE A 179 -11.28 6.73 4.96
N THR A 180 -12.34 7.32 4.40
CA THR A 180 -12.23 8.27 3.28
C THR A 180 -11.60 9.63 3.65
N VAL A 181 -11.50 9.98 4.93
CA VAL A 181 -10.90 11.25 5.39
C VAL A 181 -9.45 11.12 5.88
N VAL A 182 -8.86 9.92 5.88
CA VAL A 182 -7.45 9.72 6.27
C VAL A 182 -6.53 10.35 5.22
N LYS A 183 -5.72 11.32 5.64
CA LYS A 183 -4.70 11.96 4.80
C LYS A 183 -3.50 11.03 4.64
N MET A 184 -3.60 10.08 3.71
CA MET A 184 -2.62 9.02 3.50
C MET A 184 -1.18 9.54 3.34
N GLU A 185 -0.99 10.74 2.79
CA GLU A 185 0.28 11.43 2.58
C GLU A 185 0.96 11.89 3.89
N THR A 186 0.24 11.86 5.02
CA THR A 186 0.74 12.21 6.36
C THR A 186 1.03 11.00 7.25
N LEU A 187 0.74 9.77 6.77
CA LEU A 187 1.04 8.53 7.49
C LEU A 187 2.54 8.22 7.46
N LYS A 188 3.08 7.61 8.53
CA LYS A 188 4.47 7.07 8.54
C LYS A 188 4.63 6.02 7.43
N MET A 189 5.81 5.88 6.82
CA MET A 189 6.03 5.13 5.56
C MET A 189 5.52 3.67 5.59
N ASP A 190 5.76 2.97 6.70
CA ASP A 190 5.28 1.61 6.99
C ASP A 190 3.74 1.53 7.09
N VAL A 191 3.14 2.51 7.76
CA VAL A 191 1.70 2.68 7.85
C VAL A 191 1.10 3.03 6.49
N HIS A 192 1.73 3.93 5.72
CA HIS A 192 1.30 4.34 4.37
C HIS A 192 1.31 3.17 3.38
N MET A 193 2.41 2.42 3.31
CA MET A 193 2.50 1.23 2.45
C MET A 193 1.41 0.20 2.76
N THR A 194 1.13 -0.01 4.04
CA THR A 194 0.08 -0.95 4.48
C THR A 194 -1.31 -0.39 4.20
N TRP A 195 -1.54 0.90 4.47
CA TRP A 195 -2.77 1.61 4.11
C TRP A 195 -3.07 1.47 2.62
N MET A 196 -2.12 1.76 1.74
CA MET A 196 -2.29 1.61 0.28
C MET A 196 -2.58 0.16 -0.15
N LYS A 197 -2.05 -0.84 0.56
CA LYS A 197 -2.38 -2.26 0.33
C LYS A 197 -3.82 -2.59 0.70
N VAL A 198 -4.35 -2.05 1.80
CA VAL A 198 -5.67 -2.45 2.35
C VAL A 198 -6.82 -1.49 2.05
N TYR A 199 -6.54 -0.24 1.67
CA TYR A 199 -7.52 0.84 1.55
C TYR A 199 -8.71 0.49 0.65
N LYS A 200 -8.44 -0.08 -0.53
CA LYS A 200 -9.48 -0.49 -1.48
C LYS A 200 -10.46 -1.47 -0.85
N ASP A 201 -9.93 -2.50 -0.19
CA ASP A 201 -10.73 -3.60 0.35
C ASP A 201 -11.46 -3.14 1.63
N LEU A 202 -10.80 -2.37 2.51
CA LEU A 202 -11.46 -1.71 3.65
C LEU A 202 -12.64 -0.83 3.20
N THR A 203 -12.44 -0.02 2.16
CA THR A 203 -13.47 0.86 1.60
C THR A 203 -14.62 0.05 0.99
N ALA A 204 -14.31 -1.01 0.23
CA ALA A 204 -15.31 -1.87 -0.39
C ALA A 204 -16.12 -2.64 0.65
N ASP A 205 -15.47 -3.27 1.63
CA ASP A 205 -16.14 -4.02 2.70
C ASP A 205 -17.00 -3.09 3.58
N ALA A 206 -16.48 -1.94 4.00
CA ALA A 206 -17.24 -0.98 4.81
C ALA A 206 -18.47 -0.43 4.06
N LYS A 207 -18.32 -0.13 2.76
CA LYS A 207 -19.46 0.22 1.89
C LYS A 207 -20.49 -0.91 1.81
N ASN A 208 -20.06 -2.11 1.43
CA ASN A 208 -20.96 -3.25 1.22
C ASN A 208 -21.71 -3.68 2.49
N ILE A 209 -21.07 -3.60 3.67
CA ILE A 209 -21.70 -3.84 4.97
C ILE A 209 -22.71 -2.72 5.29
N SER A 210 -22.40 -1.46 4.97
CA SER A 210 -23.33 -0.33 5.18
C SER A 210 -24.59 -0.39 4.31
N GLU A 211 -24.49 -0.99 3.12
CA GLU A 211 -25.57 -1.10 2.13
C GLU A 211 -26.47 -2.34 2.32
N THR A 212 -26.18 -3.21 3.29
CA THR A 212 -27.01 -4.38 3.60
C THR A 212 -27.42 -4.44 5.07
N GLN A 213 -28.61 -4.96 5.36
CA GLN A 213 -29.13 -5.24 6.71
C GLN A 213 -29.23 -6.76 6.99
N ASP A 214 -28.69 -7.59 6.09
CA ASP A 214 -28.58 -9.05 6.25
C ASP A 214 -27.36 -9.38 7.12
N ILE A 215 -27.60 -9.74 8.39
CA ILE A 215 -26.54 -10.00 9.37
C ILE A 215 -25.56 -11.11 8.93
N LYS A 216 -25.97 -12.06 8.08
CA LYS A 216 -25.08 -13.10 7.56
C LYS A 216 -24.11 -12.51 6.54
N LYS A 217 -24.59 -11.67 5.61
CA LYS A 217 -23.75 -10.97 4.63
C LYS A 217 -22.80 -9.98 5.29
N GLN A 218 -23.28 -9.24 6.29
CA GLN A 218 -22.42 -8.34 7.08
C GLN A 218 -21.26 -9.10 7.75
N ARG A 219 -21.55 -10.26 8.36
CA ARG A 219 -20.56 -11.12 9.02
C ARG A 219 -19.56 -11.75 8.05
N GLU A 220 -19.97 -12.07 6.82
CA GLU A 220 -19.08 -12.60 5.79
C GLU A 220 -18.09 -11.52 5.32
N LEU A 221 -18.59 -10.35 4.92
CA LEU A 221 -17.76 -9.19 4.53
C LEU A 221 -16.81 -8.75 5.66
N PHE A 222 -17.28 -8.82 6.91
CA PHE A 222 -16.49 -8.46 8.10
C PHE A 222 -15.24 -9.34 8.30
N LYS A 223 -15.14 -10.53 7.67
CA LYS A 223 -13.91 -11.34 7.67
C LYS A 223 -12.76 -10.61 6.97
N SER A 224 -13.02 -10.13 5.75
CA SER A 224 -12.05 -9.38 4.93
C SER A 224 -11.69 -8.06 5.62
N LEU A 225 -12.69 -7.29 6.04
CA LEU A 225 -12.51 -6.04 6.79
C LEU A 225 -11.61 -6.22 8.03
N SER A 226 -11.83 -7.29 8.81
CA SER A 226 -11.07 -7.56 10.04
C SER A 226 -9.63 -7.94 9.77
N LYS A 227 -9.38 -8.80 8.77
CA LYS A 227 -8.04 -9.16 8.31
C LYS A 227 -7.27 -7.92 7.87
N ASN A 228 -7.90 -7.08 7.05
CA ASN A 228 -7.31 -5.84 6.53
C ASN A 228 -7.08 -4.77 7.62
N THR A 229 -7.95 -4.69 8.63
CA THR A 229 -7.74 -3.82 9.80
C THR A 229 -6.60 -4.34 10.69
N TYR A 230 -6.44 -5.66 10.85
CA TYR A 230 -5.33 -6.28 11.58
C TYR A 230 -3.97 -5.99 10.93
N GLU A 231 -3.87 -6.08 9.60
CA GLU A 231 -2.64 -5.74 8.88
C GLU A 231 -2.22 -4.28 9.17
N LEU A 232 -3.18 -3.35 9.15
CA LEU A 232 -2.95 -1.94 9.42
C LEU A 232 -2.58 -1.65 10.89
N ILE A 233 -3.29 -2.22 11.86
CA ILE A 233 -3.11 -1.87 13.27
C ILE A 233 -1.73 -2.32 13.81
N LYS A 234 -1.14 -3.36 13.21
CA LYS A 234 0.21 -3.85 13.58
C LYS A 234 1.35 -2.95 13.14
N VAL A 235 1.17 -2.12 12.12
CA VAL A 235 2.17 -1.11 11.73
C VAL A 235 1.90 0.25 12.39
N SER A 236 0.64 0.58 12.69
CA SER A 236 0.27 1.89 13.20
C SER A 236 0.49 2.11 14.71
N LYS A 237 0.97 1.11 15.45
CA LYS A 237 1.30 1.19 16.90
C LYS A 237 0.20 1.84 17.75
N PHE A 238 -0.92 1.12 17.89
CA PHE A 238 -2.05 1.56 18.73
C PHE A 238 -1.66 1.58 20.21
N THR A 239 -2.10 2.61 20.96
CA THR A 239 -1.67 2.87 22.34
C THR A 239 -2.36 2.02 23.41
N GLU A 240 -3.50 1.42 23.09
CA GLU A 240 -4.23 0.47 23.96
C GLU A 240 -3.92 -0.97 23.53
N PRO A 241 -3.89 -1.96 24.45
CA PRO A 241 -3.69 -3.36 24.08
C PRO A 241 -4.88 -3.88 23.25
N VAL A 242 -4.59 -4.47 22.08
CA VAL A 242 -5.62 -5.02 21.19
C VAL A 242 -5.43 -6.52 21.02
N TYR A 243 -6.51 -7.26 21.29
CA TYR A 243 -6.54 -8.72 21.24
C TYR A 243 -6.99 -9.18 19.86
N TYR A 244 -6.11 -9.88 19.15
CA TYR A 244 -6.44 -10.54 17.88
C TYR A 244 -7.02 -11.93 18.19
N GLN A 245 -8.31 -12.11 17.93
CA GLN A 245 -9.09 -13.29 18.30
C GLN A 245 -9.50 -14.09 17.06
N TYR A 246 -9.78 -15.39 17.22
CA TYR A 246 -10.04 -16.35 16.13
C TYR A 246 -11.31 -17.19 16.38
N CYS A 247 -12.09 -17.41 15.31
CA CYS A 247 -13.25 -18.31 15.31
C CYS A 247 -12.96 -19.56 14.45
N PRO A 248 -12.89 -20.76 15.05
CA PRO A 248 -12.58 -22.00 14.33
C PRO A 248 -13.67 -22.45 13.36
N MET A 249 -14.92 -21.97 13.51
CA MET A 249 -16.06 -22.37 12.67
C MET A 249 -16.26 -21.47 11.44
N GLN A 250 -15.52 -20.37 11.34
CA GLN A 250 -15.58 -19.41 10.22
C GLN A 250 -14.23 -19.20 9.53
N ASP A 251 -13.18 -19.87 10.04
CA ASP A 251 -11.76 -19.68 9.68
C ASP A 251 -11.38 -18.20 9.54
N ALA A 252 -11.73 -17.43 10.58
CA ALA A 252 -11.69 -15.97 10.54
C ALA A 252 -11.29 -15.34 11.87
N ASN A 253 -10.68 -14.16 11.79
CA ASN A 253 -10.15 -13.41 12.91
C ASN A 253 -10.76 -12.01 13.03
N TRP A 254 -10.83 -11.49 14.25
CA TRP A 254 -11.25 -10.11 14.56
C TRP A 254 -10.34 -9.46 15.60
N LEU A 255 -10.38 -8.13 15.68
CA LEU A 255 -9.71 -7.37 16.74
C LEU A 255 -10.71 -7.01 17.86
N SER A 256 -10.25 -7.02 19.11
CA SER A 256 -11.05 -6.63 20.28
C SER A 256 -10.23 -5.77 21.26
N LYS A 257 -10.86 -4.78 21.89
CA LYS A 257 -10.31 -4.07 23.06
C LYS A 257 -10.41 -4.91 24.36
N GLU A 258 -11.17 -6.00 24.34
CA GLU A 258 -11.34 -6.92 25.47
C GLU A 258 -10.70 -8.28 25.16
N ASN A 259 -9.95 -8.85 26.12
CA ASN A 259 -9.44 -10.23 26.03
C ASN A 259 -10.55 -11.28 26.11
N THR A 260 -11.68 -10.95 26.75
CA THR A 260 -12.87 -11.79 26.80
C THR A 260 -13.40 -12.05 25.40
N ILE A 261 -13.64 -13.31 25.05
CA ILE A 261 -14.19 -13.68 23.74
C ILE A 261 -15.63 -13.19 23.61
N LYS A 262 -15.85 -12.33 22.62
CA LYS A 262 -17.18 -11.87 22.15
C LYS A 262 -17.21 -12.03 20.64
N ASN A 263 -17.70 -13.17 20.16
CA ASN A 263 -17.62 -13.60 18.76
C ASN A 263 -18.58 -12.81 17.84
N PRO A 264 -18.08 -11.99 16.89
CA PRO A 264 -18.93 -11.17 16.02
C PRO A 264 -19.66 -11.98 14.93
N TYR A 265 -19.17 -13.17 14.56
CA TYR A 265 -19.73 -14.01 13.50
C TYR A 265 -20.92 -14.86 13.94
N TYR A 266 -21.09 -15.09 15.23
CA TYR A 266 -22.24 -15.83 15.78
C TYR A 266 -23.08 -15.01 16.76
N GLY A 267 -22.51 -13.97 17.38
CA GLY A 267 -23.21 -13.18 18.39
C GLY A 267 -23.67 -14.05 19.56
N SER A 268 -24.92 -13.87 20.00
CA SER A 268 -25.49 -14.62 21.13
C SER A 268 -25.47 -16.15 20.96
N GLN A 269 -25.47 -16.67 19.72
CA GLN A 269 -25.51 -18.11 19.48
C GLN A 269 -24.24 -18.85 19.94
N MET A 270 -23.08 -18.20 19.87
CA MET A 270 -21.78 -18.78 20.26
C MET A 270 -20.84 -17.70 20.81
N LEU A 271 -21.36 -16.84 21.69
CA LEU A 271 -20.71 -15.59 22.09
C LEU A 271 -19.27 -15.77 22.60
N SER A 272 -19.04 -16.80 23.41
CA SER A 272 -17.73 -17.15 23.99
C SER A 272 -16.88 -18.08 23.12
N CYS A 273 -17.33 -18.48 21.94
CA CYS A 273 -16.61 -19.42 21.07
C CYS A 273 -15.47 -18.73 20.31
N GLY A 274 -14.24 -19.04 20.67
CA GLY A 274 -13.04 -18.54 20.00
C GLY A 274 -11.81 -18.64 20.90
N LYS A 275 -10.70 -18.04 20.46
CA LYS A 275 -9.46 -17.90 21.25
C LYS A 275 -8.73 -16.60 20.89
N THR A 276 -8.06 -15.99 21.87
CA THR A 276 -7.02 -14.98 21.60
C THR A 276 -5.81 -15.68 20.98
N VAL A 277 -5.25 -15.09 19.92
CA VAL A 277 -4.10 -15.59 19.15
C VAL A 277 -2.88 -14.68 19.33
N GLU A 278 -3.09 -13.37 19.34
CA GLU A 278 -2.05 -12.37 19.58
C GLU A 278 -2.60 -11.24 20.46
N THR A 279 -1.71 -10.56 21.21
CA THR A 279 -2.01 -9.29 21.88
C THR A 279 -1.04 -8.24 21.34
N ILE A 280 -1.59 -7.31 20.58
CA ILE A 280 -0.88 -6.20 19.93
C ILE A 280 -0.66 -5.09 20.97
N LYS A 281 0.52 -4.46 20.92
CA LYS A 281 1.06 -3.45 21.84
C LYS A 281 2.00 -2.50 21.10
#